data_AF-A0A955EF18-F1
#
_entry.id   AF-A0A955EF18-F1
#
_cell.length_a   1.000
_cell.length_b   1.000
_cell.length_c   1.000
_cell.angle_alpha   90.00
_cell.angle_beta   90.00
_cell.angle_gamma   90.00
#
_symmetry.space_group_name_H-M   'P 1'
#
loop_
_entity.id
_entity.type
_entity.pdbx_description
1 polymer ?
#
loop_
_entity_poly.entity_id
_entity_poly.type
_entity_poly.pdbx_seq_one_letter_code
_entity_poly.pdbx_strand_id
1 'polypeptide(L)'
;NVLDVLRSTVDDRWESLARVVDLHADADWGDVGREGSPLWHLWHTADCFRHHASKIIGEDRVDGEAWQAELARPDATTAQELADILRADIERFATWFESQSASRVSRPVQHGVEMSVQDMLNLMIRHVMWHVTRAHGLLVDQVSG
;
A
#
# COMPACT_ATOMS: atom_id res chain seq x y z
N ASN A 1 3.45 14.16 -10.59
CA ASN A 1 4.61 13.31 -10.23
C ASN A 1 4.07 11.91 -9.92
N VAL A 2 4.81 10.81 -10.17
CA VAL A 2 4.33 9.44 -9.88
C VAL A 2 4.02 9.24 -8.39
N LEU A 3 4.73 9.93 -7.49
CA LEU A 3 4.41 9.94 -6.07
C LEU A 3 3.06 10.60 -5.77
N ASP A 4 2.65 11.62 -6.53
CA ASP A 4 1.32 12.23 -6.37
C ASP A 4 0.22 11.24 -6.78
N VAL A 5 0.47 10.44 -7.83
CA VAL A 5 -0.46 9.38 -8.24
C VAL A 5 -0.54 8.29 -7.18
N LEU A 6 0.58 7.93 -6.56
CA LEU A 6 0.59 6.98 -5.45
C LEU A 6 -0.15 7.53 -4.22
N ARG A 7 0.00 8.81 -3.90
CA ARG A 7 -0.78 9.47 -2.83
C ARG A 7 -2.28 9.48 -3.16
N SER A 8 -2.64 9.78 -4.41
CA SER A 8 -4.04 9.87 -4.82
C SER A 8 -4.77 8.52 -4.75
N THR A 9 -4.07 7.38 -4.89
CA THR A 9 -4.73 6.06 -4.71
C THR A 9 -5.27 5.86 -3.30
N VAL A 10 -4.76 6.60 -2.31
CA VAL A 10 -5.22 6.55 -0.93
C VAL A 10 -6.16 7.70 -0.59
N ASP A 11 -5.85 8.93 -1.00
CA ASP A 11 -6.51 10.14 -0.48
C ASP A 11 -7.42 10.89 -1.45
N ASP A 12 -7.52 10.49 -2.73
CA ASP A 12 -8.41 11.19 -3.65
C ASP A 12 -9.88 11.08 -3.19
N ARG A 13 -10.71 12.05 -3.56
CA ARG A 13 -12.15 12.02 -3.29
C ARG A 13 -12.91 11.03 -4.20
N TRP A 14 -12.27 10.57 -5.28
CA TRP A 14 -12.81 9.59 -6.22
C TRP A 14 -11.88 8.38 -6.33
N GLU A 15 -12.46 7.18 -6.39
CA GLU A 15 -11.72 5.94 -6.72
C GLU A 15 -10.45 5.71 -5.89
N SER A 16 -10.51 5.98 -4.59
CA SER A 16 -9.40 5.85 -3.64
C SER A 16 -9.76 4.93 -2.47
N LEU A 17 -8.74 4.54 -1.69
CA LEU A 17 -8.95 3.84 -0.42
C LEU A 17 -9.82 4.66 0.55
N ALA A 18 -9.52 5.94 0.75
CA ALA A 18 -10.31 6.79 1.65
C ALA A 18 -11.79 6.83 1.25
N ARG A 19 -12.07 6.89 -0.06
CA ARG A 19 -13.45 6.86 -0.55
C ARG A 19 -14.14 5.52 -0.28
N VAL A 20 -13.43 4.39 -0.44
CA VAL A 20 -13.99 3.07 -0.14
C VAL A 20 -14.26 2.90 1.36
N VAL A 21 -13.36 3.37 2.22
CA VAL A 21 -13.56 3.34 3.68
C VAL A 21 -14.76 4.17 4.09
N ASP A 22 -14.88 5.40 3.58
CA ASP A 22 -16.02 6.30 3.84
C ASP A 22 -17.36 5.73 3.35
N LEU A 23 -17.39 5.16 2.13
CA LEU A 23 -18.59 4.54 1.56
C LEU A 23 -19.13 3.36 2.38
N HIS A 24 -18.24 2.65 3.06
CA HIS A 24 -18.52 1.40 3.76
C HIS A 24 -18.21 1.50 5.25
N ALA A 25 -18.39 2.68 5.85
CA ALA A 25 -18.06 2.94 7.25
C ALA A 25 -18.81 2.01 8.22
N ASP A 26 -20.04 1.63 7.88
CA ASP A 26 -20.90 0.77 8.70
C ASP A 26 -20.92 -0.71 8.24
N ALA A 27 -20.09 -1.09 7.27
CA ALA A 27 -20.07 -2.44 6.71
C ALA A 27 -19.29 -3.44 7.59
N ASP A 28 -19.56 -4.73 7.41
CA ASP A 28 -18.73 -5.79 7.99
C ASP A 28 -17.52 -6.07 7.09
N TRP A 29 -16.38 -5.48 7.44
CA TRP A 29 -15.11 -5.66 6.74
C TRP A 29 -14.49 -7.06 6.94
N GLY A 30 -15.03 -7.87 7.84
CA GLY A 30 -14.50 -9.17 8.19
C GLY A 30 -13.20 -9.10 9.02
N ASP A 31 -12.44 -10.19 8.99
CA ASP A 31 -11.25 -10.37 9.83
C ASP A 31 -9.96 -10.25 9.02
N VAL A 32 -8.97 -9.53 9.55
CA VAL A 32 -7.67 -9.31 8.90
C VAL A 32 -6.85 -10.60 8.71
N GLY A 33 -7.18 -11.67 9.43
CA GLY A 33 -6.52 -12.97 9.38
C GLY A 33 -7.21 -13.97 8.49
N ARG A 34 -8.39 -13.63 7.99
CA ARG A 34 -9.11 -14.42 7.01
C ARG A 34 -8.73 -13.94 5.62
N GLU A 35 -7.85 -14.69 4.96
CA GLU A 35 -7.47 -14.43 3.57
C GLU A 35 -8.69 -14.24 2.67
N GLY A 36 -8.66 -13.18 1.86
CA GLY A 36 -9.74 -12.80 0.95
C GLY A 36 -10.90 -12.02 1.59
N SER A 37 -10.86 -11.69 2.88
CA SER A 37 -11.80 -10.71 3.46
C SER A 37 -11.49 -9.28 2.97
N PRO A 38 -12.47 -8.35 2.96
CA PRO A 38 -12.19 -6.94 2.67
C PRO A 38 -11.07 -6.36 3.54
N LEU A 39 -11.08 -6.65 4.85
CA LEU A 39 -10.07 -6.16 5.77
C LEU A 39 -8.69 -6.77 5.51
N TRP A 40 -8.62 -8.06 5.15
CA TRP A 40 -7.37 -8.72 4.76
C TRP A 40 -6.76 -8.06 3.52
N HIS A 41 -7.56 -7.68 2.53
CA HIS A 41 -7.04 -6.99 1.34
C HIS A 41 -6.38 -5.65 1.66
N LEU A 42 -6.94 -4.88 2.59
CA LEU A 42 -6.33 -3.61 3.02
C LEU A 42 -5.03 -3.84 3.77
N TRP A 43 -5.00 -4.82 4.67
CA TRP A 43 -3.79 -5.20 5.39
C TRP A 43 -2.69 -5.68 4.45
N HIS A 44 -3.02 -6.59 3.53
CA HIS A 44 -2.10 -7.13 2.56
C HIS A 44 -1.52 -6.04 1.66
N THR A 45 -2.32 -5.02 1.33
CA THR A 45 -1.85 -3.86 0.58
C THR A 45 -0.76 -3.09 1.32
N ALA A 46 -0.95 -2.82 2.61
CA ALA A 46 0.06 -2.14 3.43
C ALA A 46 1.33 -2.99 3.59
N ASP A 47 1.17 -4.30 3.80
CA ASP A 47 2.29 -5.25 3.90
C ASP A 47 3.11 -5.31 2.59
N CYS A 48 2.45 -5.50 1.44
CA CYS A 48 3.11 -5.50 0.14
C CYS A 48 3.72 -4.13 -0.21
N PHE A 49 3.08 -3.02 0.19
CA PHE A 49 3.65 -1.69 0.02
C PHE A 49 5.02 -1.59 0.72
N ARG A 50 5.10 -1.95 2.01
CA ARG A 50 6.34 -1.95 2.79
C ARG A 50 7.39 -2.87 2.17
N HIS A 51 6.96 -4.05 1.71
CA HIS A 51 7.85 -4.98 1.03
C HIS A 51 8.48 -4.35 -0.21
N HIS A 52 7.66 -3.76 -1.10
CA HIS A 52 8.13 -3.10 -2.32
C HIS A 52 8.99 -1.87 -2.02
N ALA A 53 8.59 -1.05 -1.05
CA ALA A 53 9.37 0.09 -0.57
C ALA A 53 10.77 -0.35 -0.11
N SER A 54 10.87 -1.42 0.69
CA SER A 54 12.16 -1.97 1.15
C SER A 54 13.06 -2.39 -0.02
N LYS A 55 12.48 -2.91 -1.12
CA LYS A 55 13.25 -3.31 -2.31
C LYS A 55 13.81 -2.10 -3.06
N ILE A 56 13.04 -1.02 -3.16
CA ILE A 56 13.49 0.24 -3.78
C ILE A 56 14.56 0.90 -2.92
N ILE A 57 14.36 0.94 -1.60
CA ILE A 57 15.34 1.48 -0.64
C ILE A 57 16.64 0.68 -0.72
N GLY A 58 16.55 -0.63 -0.91
CA GLY A 58 17.70 -1.53 -1.08
C GLY A 58 18.43 -1.80 0.23
N GLU A 59 19.51 -2.57 0.16
CA GLU A 59 20.30 -3.06 1.31
C GLU A 59 21.20 -1.99 1.95
N ASP A 60 20.82 -0.70 1.95
CA ASP A 60 21.36 0.20 2.97
C ASP A 60 20.78 -0.30 4.30
N ARG A 61 21.53 -1.22 4.92
CA ARG A 61 21.04 -2.15 5.96
C ARG A 61 20.21 -1.47 7.03
N VAL A 62 20.57 -0.25 7.44
CA VAL A 62 19.85 0.46 8.51
C VAL A 62 18.42 0.83 8.13
N ASP A 63 18.18 1.39 6.95
CA ASP A 63 16.83 1.83 6.56
C ASP A 63 16.02 0.65 6.01
N GLY A 64 16.63 -0.21 5.20
CA GLY A 64 15.95 -1.40 4.65
C GLY A 64 15.52 -2.40 5.73
N GLU A 65 16.35 -2.64 6.75
CA GLU A 65 16.01 -3.52 7.88
C GLU A 65 14.87 -2.92 8.73
N ALA A 66 14.81 -1.59 8.89
CA ALA A 66 13.71 -0.94 9.62
C ALA A 66 12.37 -1.16 8.92
N TRP A 67 12.30 -0.97 7.60
CA TRP A 67 11.09 -1.25 6.82
C TRP A 67 10.70 -2.74 6.84
N GLN A 68 11.68 -3.65 6.85
CA GLN A 68 11.41 -5.08 6.96
C GLN A 68 10.96 -5.52 8.36
N ALA A 69 11.52 -4.93 9.42
CA ALA A 69 11.12 -5.23 10.80
C ALA A 69 9.66 -4.82 11.08
N GLU A 70 9.17 -3.81 10.37
CA GLU A 70 7.79 -3.33 10.43
C GLU A 70 6.80 -4.13 9.56
N LEU A 71 7.26 -5.17 8.85
CA LEU A 71 6.37 -6.14 8.15
C LEU A 71 5.62 -7.05 9.12
N ALA A 72 5.89 -6.97 10.43
CA ALA A 72 5.03 -7.62 11.41
C ALA A 72 3.58 -7.14 11.24
N ARG A 73 2.64 -8.09 11.30
CA ARG A 73 1.20 -7.82 11.14
C ARG A 73 0.80 -6.70 12.11
N PRO A 74 0.36 -5.52 11.64
CA PRO A 74 -0.07 -4.46 12.52
C PRO A 74 -1.26 -4.96 13.35
N ASP A 75 -1.32 -4.55 14.62
CA ASP A 75 -2.46 -4.79 15.51
C ASP A 75 -3.72 -4.01 15.08
N ALA A 76 -3.76 -3.52 13.84
CA ALA A 76 -4.88 -2.81 13.25
C ALA A 76 -6.07 -3.76 13.07
N THR A 77 -7.23 -3.30 13.52
CA THR A 77 -8.47 -4.08 13.53
C THR A 77 -9.57 -3.47 12.68
N THR A 78 -9.36 -2.25 12.16
CA THR A 78 -10.34 -1.52 11.36
C THR A 78 -9.81 -1.09 10.00
N ALA A 79 -10.72 -0.86 9.05
CA ALA A 79 -10.36 -0.37 7.72
C ALA A 79 -9.75 1.03 7.76
N GLN A 80 -10.22 1.89 8.68
CA GLN A 80 -9.66 3.23 8.86
C GLN A 80 -8.22 3.18 9.36
N GLU A 81 -7.92 2.36 10.37
CA GLU A 81 -6.55 2.18 10.86
C GLU A 81 -5.60 1.71 9.75
N LEU A 82 -6.05 0.75 8.92
CA LEU A 82 -5.25 0.27 7.79
C LEU A 82 -5.05 1.32 6.69
N ALA A 83 -6.07 2.15 6.43
CA ALA A 83 -5.93 3.28 5.52
C ALA A 83 -4.96 4.34 6.05
N ASP A 84 -5.01 4.65 7.34
CA ASP A 84 -4.10 5.59 8.00
C ASP A 84 -2.66 5.06 8.00
N ILE A 85 -2.48 3.75 8.22
CA ILE A 85 -1.19 3.07 8.10
C ILE A 85 -0.64 3.19 6.68
N LEU A 86 -1.42 2.83 5.66
CA LEU A 86 -0.94 2.88 4.27
C LEU A 86 -0.60 4.31 3.86
N ARG A 87 -1.41 5.30 4.29
CA ARG A 87 -1.12 6.73 4.07
C ARG A 87 0.22 7.12 4.70
N ALA A 88 0.45 6.76 5.96
CA ALA A 88 1.70 7.06 6.66
C ALA A 88 2.91 6.39 5.99
N ASP A 89 2.75 5.15 5.53
CA ASP A 89 3.80 4.43 4.80
C ASP A 89 4.12 5.11 3.46
N ILE A 90 3.10 5.51 2.69
CA ILE A 90 3.29 6.25 1.45
C ILE A 90 4.03 7.57 1.68
N GLU A 91 3.64 8.35 2.69
CA GLU A 91 4.31 9.63 2.96
C GLU A 91 5.74 9.45 3.47
N ARG A 92 5.99 8.44 4.31
CA ARG A 92 7.34 8.11 4.76
C ARG A 92 8.22 7.71 3.57
N PHE A 93 7.72 6.86 2.70
CA PHE A 93 8.43 6.43 1.50
C PHE A 93 8.67 7.60 0.54
N ALA A 94 7.66 8.44 0.29
CA ALA A 94 7.76 9.59 -0.60
C ALA A 94 8.79 10.60 -0.07
N THR A 95 8.78 10.89 1.24
CA THR A 95 9.77 11.75 1.89
C THR A 95 11.19 11.21 1.70
N TRP A 96 11.39 9.91 1.93
CA TRP A 96 12.68 9.27 1.69
C TRP A 96 13.09 9.36 0.21
N PHE A 97 12.15 9.09 -0.71
CA PHE A 97 12.40 9.08 -2.15
C PHE A 97 12.84 10.46 -2.66
N GLU A 98 12.13 11.50 -2.23
CA GLU A 98 12.38 12.89 -2.59
C GLU A 98 13.72 13.41 -1.99
N SER A 99 14.21 12.81 -0.90
CA SER A 99 15.51 13.15 -0.33
C SER A 99 16.69 12.45 -1.02
N GLN A 100 16.45 11.48 -1.91
CA GLN A 100 17.51 10.74 -2.57
C GLN A 100 18.08 11.48 -3.80
N SER A 101 19.33 11.17 -4.14
CA SER A 101 19.92 11.63 -5.40
C SER A 101 19.28 10.94 -6.61
N ALA A 102 19.27 11.61 -7.76
CA ALA A 102 18.80 11.04 -9.02
C ALA A 102 19.51 9.72 -9.39
N SER A 103 20.81 9.60 -9.08
CA SER A 103 21.57 8.38 -9.33
C SER A 103 21.15 7.22 -8.43
N ARG A 104 20.63 7.48 -7.22
CA ARG A 104 20.12 6.47 -6.30
C ARG A 104 18.78 5.92 -6.78
N VAL A 105 17.85 6.80 -7.14
CA VAL A 105 16.49 6.43 -7.61
C VAL A 105 16.45 5.97 -9.07
N SER A 106 17.60 5.92 -9.75
CA SER A 106 17.73 5.33 -11.09
C SER A 106 18.34 3.93 -11.07
N ARG A 107 18.75 3.41 -9.91
CA ARG A 107 19.33 2.07 -9.80
C ARG A 107 18.27 1.00 -10.08
N PRO A 108 18.60 -0.07 -10.81
CA PRO A 108 17.69 -1.20 -10.97
C PRO A 108 17.35 -1.84 -9.61
N VAL A 109 16.12 -2.29 -9.47
CA VAL A 109 15.59 -2.98 -8.29
C VAL A 109 15.43 -4.45 -8.62
N GLN A 110 15.94 -5.32 -7.75
CA GLN A 110 15.79 -6.77 -7.89
C GLN A 110 14.50 -7.25 -7.19
N HIS A 111 13.49 -7.63 -7.97
CA HIS A 111 12.20 -8.13 -7.48
C HIS A 111 11.67 -9.26 -8.37
N GLY A 112 12.20 -10.48 -8.18
CA GLY A 112 11.95 -11.64 -9.05
C GLY A 112 12.65 -11.52 -10.42
N VAL A 113 12.57 -10.33 -11.02
CA VAL A 113 13.33 -9.86 -12.18
C VAL A 113 13.93 -8.48 -11.88
N GLU A 114 14.88 -8.05 -12.70
CA GLU A 114 15.38 -6.68 -12.63
C GLU A 114 14.34 -5.70 -13.19
N MET A 115 14.03 -4.66 -12.43
CA MET A 115 13.03 -3.64 -12.79
C MET A 115 13.60 -2.24 -12.58
N SER A 116 13.11 -1.25 -13.34
CA SER A 116 13.38 0.14 -13.01
C SER A 116 12.61 0.55 -11.75
N VAL A 117 13.09 1.57 -11.03
CA VAL A 117 12.36 2.17 -9.90
C VAL A 117 10.98 2.68 -10.36
N GLN A 118 10.89 3.26 -11.56
CA GLN A 118 9.62 3.70 -12.13
C GLN A 118 8.64 2.54 -12.31
N ASP A 119 9.10 1.37 -12.77
CA ASP A 119 8.26 0.18 -12.90
C ASP A 119 7.80 -0.35 -11.54
N MET A 120 8.65 -0.28 -10.52
CA MET A 120 8.29 -0.63 -9.16
C MET A 120 7.23 0.32 -8.57
N LEU A 121 7.37 1.63 -8.78
CA LEU A 121 6.35 2.60 -8.36
C LEU A 121 5.01 2.36 -9.06
N ASN A 122 5.04 2.09 -10.37
CA ASN A 122 3.85 1.73 -11.12
C ASN A 122 3.24 0.40 -10.65
N LEU A 123 4.06 -0.57 -10.23
CA LEU A 123 3.62 -1.83 -9.64
C LEU A 123 2.89 -1.58 -8.31
N MET A 124 3.47 -0.76 -7.43
CA MET A 124 2.87 -0.39 -6.14
C MET A 124 1.50 0.27 -6.33
N ILE A 125 1.39 1.23 -7.26
CA ILE A 125 0.12 1.89 -7.60
C ILE A 125 -0.94 0.86 -8.03
N ARG A 126 -0.59 -0.02 -8.98
CA ARG A 126 -1.52 -1.05 -9.47
C ARG A 126 -1.93 -2.03 -8.38
N HIS A 127 -1.00 -2.40 -7.50
CA HIS A 127 -1.25 -3.35 -6.42
C HIS A 127 -2.23 -2.76 -5.39
N VAL A 128 -2.02 -1.50 -4.97
CA VAL A 128 -2.97 -0.76 -4.11
C VAL A 128 -4.35 -0.72 -4.75
N MET A 129 -4.44 -0.23 -5.99
CA MET A 129 -5.73 -0.10 -6.68
C MET A 129 -6.46 -1.44 -6.84
N TRP A 130 -5.73 -2.50 -7.16
CA TRP A 130 -6.31 -3.83 -7.34
C TRP A 130 -6.96 -4.36 -6.05
N HIS A 131 -6.27 -4.26 -4.92
CA HIS A 131 -6.80 -4.73 -3.64
C HIS A 131 -7.90 -3.83 -3.06
N VAL A 132 -7.78 -2.51 -3.23
CA VAL A 132 -8.85 -1.56 -2.85
C VAL A 132 -10.12 -1.86 -3.65
N THR A 133 -10.01 -2.06 -4.96
CA THR A 133 -11.14 -2.43 -5.82
C THR A 133 -11.73 -3.78 -5.41
N ARG A 134 -10.88 -4.75 -5.06
CA ARG A 134 -11.33 -6.06 -4.60
C ARG A 134 -12.09 -5.98 -3.27
N ALA A 135 -11.58 -5.23 -2.30
CA ALA A 135 -12.26 -4.98 -1.03
C ALA A 135 -13.62 -4.30 -1.26
N HIS A 136 -13.66 -3.25 -2.10
CA HIS A 136 -14.89 -2.57 -2.46
C HIS A 136 -15.93 -3.53 -3.07
N GLY A 137 -15.53 -4.36 -4.04
CA GLY A 137 -16.44 -5.32 -4.68
C GLY A 137 -17.03 -6.34 -3.69
N LEU A 138 -16.20 -6.86 -2.78
CA LEU A 138 -16.65 -7.79 -1.73
C LEU A 138 -17.69 -7.14 -0.80
N LEU A 139 -17.51 -5.86 -0.44
CA LEU A 139 -18.44 -5.12 0.40
C LEU A 139 -19.77 -4.83 -0.34
N VAL A 140 -19.71 -4.54 -1.64
CA VAL A 140 -20.91 -4.37 -2.48
C VAL A 140 -21.71 -5.67 -2.60
N ASP A 141 -21.02 -6.80 -2.77
CA ASP A 141 -21.65 -8.12 -2.87
C ASP A 141 -22.40 -8.49 -1.58
N GLN A 142 -21.91 -8.08 -0.40
CA GLN A 142 -22.56 -8.33 0.89
C GLN A 142 -23.93 -7.64 1.04
N VAL A 143 -24.10 -6.45 0.45
CA VAL A 143 -25.35 -5.68 0.54
C VAL A 143 -26.36 -6.09 -0.53
N SER A 144 -25.88 -6.74 -1.60
CA SER A 144 -26.70 -7.13 -2.75
C SER A 144 -27.27 -8.56 -2.67
N GLY A 145 -26.80 -9.37 -1.72
CA GLY A 145 -27.23 -10.75 -1.49
C GLY A 145 -28.13 -10.90 -0.27
#